data_AF-A0A742LJZ2-F1
#
_entry.id   AF-A0A742LJZ2-F1
#
_cell.length_a   1.000
_cell.length_b   1.000
_cell.length_c   1.000
_cell.angle_alpha   90.00
_cell.angle_beta   90.00
_cell.angle_gamma   90.00
#
_symmetry.space_group_name_H-M   'P 1'
#
loop_
_entity.id
_entity.type
_entity.pdbx_description
1 polymer ?
#
loop_
_entity_poly.entity_id
_entity_poly.type
_entity_poly.pdbx_seq_one_letter_code
_entity_poly.pdbx_strand_id
1 'polypeptide(L)'
;QATPIGKLIALGKLSTDEAKNNISNDYISAGAGNISANGVQKGYFLEVNGLNAQQCRNILLQAGNSFDYVEVTNNAPAGAYHYDKDAVDLAHALSGVTAAVPGADTAHPGTPALLTGSGIFRSLATDGNTLITADGVITACNDDSDNSVVLGSR
;
A
#
# COMPACT_ATOMS: atom_id res chain seq x y z
N GLN A 1 2.37 24.60 7.12
CA GLN A 1 1.32 24.43 6.08
C GLN A 1 0.45 23.26 6.54
N ALA A 2 -0.88 23.34 6.49
CA ALA A 2 -1.72 22.21 6.94
C ALA A 2 -1.49 21.00 6.01
N THR A 3 -1.28 19.81 6.59
CA THR A 3 -1.19 18.55 5.86
C THR A 3 -2.49 18.30 5.08
N PRO A 4 -2.48 17.51 3.99
CA PRO A 4 -3.69 17.20 3.24
C PRO A 4 -4.83 16.66 4.13
N ILE A 5 -4.55 15.73 5.05
CA ILE A 5 -5.51 15.25 6.04
C ILE A 5 -6.02 16.37 6.97
N GLY A 6 -5.14 17.23 7.47
CA GLY A 6 -5.54 18.37 8.30
C GLY A 6 -6.51 19.32 7.59
N LYS A 7 -6.36 19.49 6.27
CA LYS A 7 -7.33 20.27 5.46
C LYS A 7 -8.67 19.56 5.33
N LEU A 8 -8.69 18.24 5.12
CA LEU A 8 -9.94 17.48 5.02
C LEU A 8 -10.75 17.52 6.31
N ILE A 9 -10.06 17.44 7.46
CA ILE A 9 -10.69 17.62 8.78
C ILE A 9 -11.26 19.03 8.91
N ALA A 10 -10.48 20.06 8.58
CA ALA A 10 -10.94 21.46 8.65
C ALA A 10 -12.12 21.76 7.71
N LEU A 11 -12.24 21.02 6.60
CA LEU A 11 -13.35 21.11 5.65
C LEU A 11 -14.56 20.25 6.04
N GLY A 12 -14.49 19.52 7.16
CA GLY A 12 -15.56 18.64 7.63
C GLY A 12 -15.82 17.45 6.70
N LYS A 13 -14.84 17.05 5.89
CA LYS A 13 -14.93 15.90 4.98
C LYS A 13 -14.48 14.59 5.62
N LEU A 14 -13.81 14.70 6.76
CA LEU A 14 -13.26 13.60 7.54
C LEU A 14 -13.28 14.03 9.01
N SER A 15 -13.70 13.17 9.91
CA SER A 15 -13.56 13.41 11.35
C SER A 15 -12.12 13.14 11.80
N THR A 16 -11.75 13.64 12.98
CA THR A 16 -10.44 13.36 13.57
C THR A 16 -10.22 11.88 13.84
N ASP A 17 -11.29 11.14 14.15
CA ASP A 17 -11.22 9.72 14.51
C ASP A 17 -11.06 8.86 13.27
N GLU A 18 -11.73 9.20 12.15
CA GLU A 18 -11.54 8.52 10.86
C GLU A 18 -10.16 8.79 10.27
N ALA A 19 -9.58 9.96 10.55
CA ALA A 19 -8.26 10.33 10.07
C ALA A 19 -7.12 9.64 10.82
N LYS A 20 -7.41 8.95 11.92
CA LYS A 20 -6.42 8.45 12.87
C LYS A 20 -6.12 6.97 12.64
N ASN A 21 -4.85 6.64 12.52
CA ASN A 21 -4.37 5.28 12.59
C ASN A 21 -4.32 4.84 14.06
N ASN A 22 -5.28 4.03 14.49
CA ASN A 22 -5.33 3.53 15.88
C ASN A 22 -4.23 2.52 16.22
N ILE A 23 -3.43 2.08 15.24
CA ILE A 23 -2.28 1.19 15.46
C ILE A 23 -1.06 1.99 15.92
N SER A 24 -0.67 3.02 15.16
CA SER A 24 0.48 3.87 15.50
C SER A 24 0.11 5.07 16.38
N ASN A 25 -1.18 5.36 16.54
CA ASN A 25 -1.72 6.56 17.16
C ASN A 25 -1.40 7.87 16.41
N ASP A 26 -0.88 7.76 15.17
CA ASP A 26 -0.65 8.89 14.26
C ASP A 26 -1.90 9.17 13.40
N TYR A 27 -1.91 10.31 12.71
CA TYR A 27 -2.84 10.49 11.59
C TYR A 27 -2.44 9.58 10.42
N ILE A 28 -3.32 9.33 9.46
CA ILE A 28 -2.93 8.70 8.19
C ILE A 28 -2.15 9.75 7.38
N SER A 29 -1.03 9.37 6.74
CA SER A 29 -0.41 10.27 5.77
C SER A 29 -1.15 10.16 4.44
N ALA A 30 -1.36 11.30 3.77
CA ALA A 30 -2.01 11.33 2.48
C ALA A 30 -1.40 12.41 1.60
N GLY A 31 -1.29 12.12 0.31
CA GLY A 31 -0.70 13.02 -0.65
C GLY A 31 -1.07 12.69 -2.08
N ALA A 32 -0.39 13.33 -3.02
CA ALA A 32 -0.66 13.17 -4.44
C ALA A 32 -0.05 11.87 -4.99
N GLY A 33 -0.76 11.25 -5.93
CA GLY A 33 -0.28 10.12 -6.72
C GLY A 33 -0.09 10.53 -8.18
N ASN A 34 1.06 10.20 -8.76
CA ASN A 34 1.32 10.33 -10.19
C ASN A 34 0.79 9.08 -10.90
N ILE A 35 -0.11 9.25 -11.87
CA ILE A 35 -0.70 8.12 -12.62
C ILE A 35 0.11 7.72 -13.85
N SER A 36 1.22 8.43 -14.09
CA SER A 36 2.15 8.19 -15.19
C SER A 36 3.48 8.87 -14.87
N ALA A 37 4.56 8.37 -15.48
CA ALA A 37 5.91 8.93 -15.37
C ALA A 37 6.03 10.42 -15.78
N ASN A 38 4.98 11.00 -16.39
CA ASN A 38 4.93 12.41 -16.79
C ASN A 38 4.61 13.37 -15.63
N GLY A 39 4.54 12.89 -14.38
CA GLY A 39 4.39 13.74 -13.18
C GLY A 39 3.02 14.40 -13.03
N VAL A 40 2.00 13.88 -13.70
CA VAL A 40 0.64 14.40 -13.58
C VAL A 40 -0.01 13.82 -12.32
N GLN A 41 -0.09 14.66 -11.28
CA GLN A 41 -0.73 14.39 -9.99
C GLN A 41 -2.25 14.31 -10.16
N LYS A 42 -2.73 13.16 -10.60
CA LYS A 42 -4.15 12.88 -10.84
C LYS A 42 -4.72 11.83 -9.91
N GLY A 43 -3.88 11.19 -9.10
CA GLY A 43 -4.30 10.25 -8.08
C GLY A 43 -3.96 10.74 -6.68
N TYR A 44 -4.17 9.87 -5.71
CA TYR A 44 -3.84 10.07 -4.31
C TYR A 44 -3.27 8.79 -3.71
N PHE A 45 -2.59 8.93 -2.56
CA PHE A 45 -2.21 7.80 -1.72
C PHE A 45 -2.64 8.03 -0.28
N LEU A 46 -2.75 6.93 0.45
CA LEU A 46 -2.89 6.86 1.90
C LEU A 46 -1.77 5.96 2.43
N GLU A 47 -1.05 6.38 3.45
CA GLU A 47 -0.04 5.57 4.13
C GLU A 47 -0.45 5.29 5.58
N VAL A 48 -0.48 4.00 5.92
CA VAL A 48 -0.71 3.51 7.28
C VAL A 48 0.62 2.96 7.81
N ASN A 49 1.21 3.65 8.78
CA ASN A 49 2.55 3.39 9.32
C ASN A 49 2.52 2.61 10.66
N GLY A 50 3.72 2.24 11.14
CA GLY A 50 3.93 1.64 12.46
C GLY A 50 3.28 0.27 12.62
N LEU A 51 3.22 -0.49 11.52
CA LEU A 51 2.54 -1.77 11.48
C LEU A 51 3.50 -2.89 11.84
N ASN A 52 3.07 -3.78 12.74
CA ASN A 52 3.72 -5.08 12.83
C ASN A 52 3.34 -5.98 11.64
N ALA A 53 4.10 -7.06 11.45
CA ALA A 53 3.91 -7.98 10.34
C ALA A 53 2.47 -8.50 10.19
N GLN A 54 1.80 -8.80 11.31
CA GLN A 54 0.42 -9.32 11.28
C GLN A 54 -0.59 -8.23 10.88
N GLN A 55 -0.44 -7.03 11.42
CA GLN A 55 -1.29 -5.89 11.08
C GLN A 55 -1.16 -5.50 9.61
N CYS A 56 0.09 -5.45 9.11
CA CYS A 56 0.39 -5.19 7.71
C CYS A 56 -0.29 -6.22 6.79
N ARG A 57 -0.10 -7.53 7.04
CA ARG A 57 -0.76 -8.59 6.24
C ARG A 57 -2.30 -8.53 6.31
N ASN A 58 -2.86 -8.20 7.47
CA ASN A 58 -4.30 -8.05 7.62
C ASN A 58 -4.87 -6.90 6.78
N ILE A 59 -4.14 -5.78 6.65
CA ILE A 59 -4.54 -4.66 5.78
C ILE A 59 -4.45 -5.10 4.31
N LEU A 60 -3.37 -5.77 3.91
CA LEU A 60 -3.21 -6.28 2.53
C LEU A 60 -4.38 -7.18 2.12
N LEU A 61 -4.82 -8.07 3.00
CA LEU A 61 -5.90 -9.02 2.71
C LEU A 61 -7.30 -8.38 2.68
N GLN A 62 -7.53 -7.32 3.46
CA GLN A 62 -8.85 -6.66 3.53
C GLN A 62 -9.03 -5.57 2.48
N ALA A 63 -7.98 -4.79 2.21
CA ALA A 63 -8.05 -3.59 1.39
C ALA A 63 -7.18 -3.66 0.12
N GLY A 64 -6.11 -4.45 0.10
CA GLY A 64 -5.10 -4.38 -0.96
C GLY A 64 -5.67 -4.57 -2.38
N ASN A 65 -6.60 -5.52 -2.56
CA ASN A 65 -7.22 -5.77 -3.87
C ASN A 65 -8.25 -4.71 -4.31
N SER A 66 -8.66 -3.81 -3.40
CA SER A 66 -9.58 -2.70 -3.71
C SER A 66 -8.86 -1.44 -4.20
N PHE A 67 -7.53 -1.41 -4.12
CA PHE A 67 -6.71 -0.30 -4.59
C PHE A 67 -5.95 -0.65 -5.88
N ASP A 68 -5.73 0.39 -6.69
CA ASP A 68 -4.96 0.32 -7.93
C ASP A 68 -3.45 0.19 -7.64
N TYR A 69 -2.98 0.78 -6.53
CA TYR A 69 -1.59 0.73 -6.08
C TYR A 69 -1.50 0.23 -4.64
N VAL A 70 -0.57 -0.69 -4.39
CA VAL A 70 -0.27 -1.21 -3.06
C VAL A 70 1.24 -1.39 -2.93
N GLU A 71 1.83 -0.70 -1.97
CA GLU A 71 3.23 -0.86 -1.59
C GLU A 71 3.33 -1.17 -0.09
N VAL A 72 4.28 -2.04 0.26
CA VAL A 72 4.75 -2.21 1.63
C VAL A 72 6.16 -1.65 1.74
N THR A 73 6.37 -0.76 2.72
CA THR A 73 7.69 -0.23 3.06
C THR A 73 8.14 -0.75 4.42
N ASN A 74 9.42 -0.55 4.81
CA ASN A 74 9.96 -1.01 6.09
C ASN A 74 10.86 0.01 6.80
N ASN A 75 10.44 1.26 6.76
CA ASN A 75 11.17 2.40 7.32
C ASN A 75 10.19 3.48 7.80
N ALA A 76 8.99 3.06 8.19
CA ALA A 76 7.90 3.92 8.63
C ALA A 76 7.38 3.44 10.00
N PRO A 77 8.20 3.53 11.06
CA PRO A 77 7.76 3.25 12.42
C PRO A 77 6.67 4.26 12.86
N ALA A 78 6.02 3.98 13.99
CA ALA A 78 5.13 4.96 14.61
C ALA A 78 5.85 6.30 14.83
N GLY A 79 5.19 7.41 14.47
CA GLY A 79 5.72 8.77 14.47
C GLY A 79 6.46 9.18 13.19
N ALA A 80 6.64 8.28 12.21
CA ALA A 80 7.29 8.58 10.93
C ALA A 80 6.54 7.96 9.74
N TYR A 81 6.68 8.58 8.57
CA TYR A 81 6.11 8.10 7.31
C TYR A 81 7.21 7.88 6.29
N HIS A 82 7.02 6.90 5.40
CA HIS A 82 7.85 6.77 4.21
C HIS A 82 7.57 7.93 3.24
N TYR A 83 6.29 8.22 3.01
CA TYR A 83 5.81 9.32 2.18
C TYR A 83 5.06 10.33 3.05
N ASP A 84 5.79 11.36 3.50
CA ASP A 84 5.18 12.48 4.26
C ASP A 84 4.47 13.48 3.32
N LYS A 85 5.21 14.02 2.34
CA LYS A 85 4.72 15.07 1.42
C LYS A 85 5.01 14.78 -0.05
N ASP A 86 5.77 13.74 -0.32
CA ASP A 86 6.27 13.45 -1.65
C ASP A 86 5.23 12.64 -2.42
N ALA A 87 5.10 12.94 -3.72
CA ALA A 87 4.13 12.26 -4.56
C ALA A 87 4.60 10.83 -4.86
N VAL A 88 3.69 9.87 -4.76
CA VAL A 88 3.95 8.46 -5.08
C VAL A 88 3.74 8.23 -6.57
N ASP A 89 4.65 7.51 -7.23
CA ASP A 89 4.42 7.05 -8.61
C ASP A 89 3.57 5.78 -8.61
N LEU A 90 2.28 5.94 -8.92
CA LEU A 90 1.32 4.85 -8.95
C LEU A 90 1.53 3.93 -10.17
N ALA A 91 2.33 4.34 -11.16
CA ALA A 91 2.66 3.56 -12.35
C ALA A 91 4.05 2.92 -12.26
N HIS A 92 4.68 2.93 -11.08
CA HIS A 92 5.97 2.32 -10.87
C HIS A 92 5.93 0.79 -11.10
N ALA A 93 7.02 0.23 -11.61
CA ALA A 93 7.15 -1.22 -11.79
C ALA A 93 7.04 -1.94 -10.44
N LEU A 94 6.47 -3.15 -10.46
CA LEU A 94 6.36 -3.99 -9.28
C LEU A 94 7.74 -4.33 -8.70
N SER A 95 7.79 -4.55 -7.39
CA SER A 95 8.96 -5.02 -6.68
C SER A 95 8.54 -5.95 -5.54
N GLY A 96 9.39 -6.91 -5.19
CA GLY A 96 9.05 -7.89 -4.16
C GLY A 96 7.89 -8.81 -4.52
N VAL A 97 7.60 -8.98 -5.82
CA VAL A 97 6.56 -9.87 -6.35
C VAL A 97 7.19 -10.97 -7.18
N THR A 98 6.93 -12.22 -6.81
CA THR A 98 7.06 -13.36 -7.72
C THR A 98 5.71 -13.58 -8.39
N ALA A 99 5.66 -13.51 -9.72
CA ALA A 99 4.41 -13.59 -10.47
C ALA A 99 3.69 -14.93 -10.25
N ALA A 100 2.36 -14.88 -10.29
CA ALA A 100 1.53 -16.08 -10.29
C ALA A 100 1.79 -16.90 -11.57
N VAL A 101 1.75 -18.23 -11.43
CA VAL A 101 1.83 -19.13 -12.59
C VAL A 101 0.42 -19.63 -12.89
N PRO A 102 -0.13 -19.39 -14.10
CA PRO A 102 -1.41 -19.94 -14.48
C PRO A 102 -1.39 -21.48 -14.46
N GLY A 103 -2.48 -22.07 -13.98
CA GLY A 103 -2.66 -23.52 -14.09
C GLY A 103 -2.87 -23.94 -15.53
N ALA A 104 -2.33 -25.10 -15.91
CA ALA A 104 -2.53 -25.65 -17.25
C ALA A 104 -3.80 -26.51 -17.34
N ASP A 105 -4.08 -27.28 -16.28
CA ASP A 105 -5.20 -28.22 -16.20
C ASP A 105 -5.51 -28.58 -14.73
N THR A 106 -6.39 -29.57 -14.52
CA THR A 106 -6.78 -30.03 -13.17
C THR A 106 -5.68 -30.80 -12.44
N ALA A 107 -4.69 -31.34 -13.14
CA ALA A 107 -3.54 -32.04 -12.54
C ALA A 107 -2.38 -31.09 -12.25
N HIS A 108 -2.33 -29.93 -12.91
CA HIS A 108 -1.31 -28.89 -12.77
C HIS A 108 -1.97 -27.55 -12.39
N PRO A 109 -2.43 -27.41 -11.13
CA PRO A 109 -3.00 -26.16 -10.65
C PRO A 109 -1.95 -25.05 -10.69
N GLY A 110 -2.42 -23.82 -10.90
CA GLY A 110 -1.55 -22.64 -10.87
C GLY A 110 -1.04 -22.33 -9.47
N THR A 111 -0.04 -21.46 -9.38
CA THR A 111 0.48 -20.95 -8.11
C THR A 111 0.12 -19.48 -7.94
N PRO A 112 -0.24 -19.04 -6.73
CA PRO A 112 -0.47 -17.62 -6.45
C PRO A 112 0.84 -16.83 -6.61
N ALA A 113 0.71 -15.50 -6.74
CA ALA A 113 1.86 -14.62 -6.64
C ALA A 113 2.39 -14.62 -5.20
N LEU A 114 3.72 -14.59 -5.03
CA LEU A 114 4.36 -14.52 -3.72
C LEU A 114 4.91 -13.11 -3.49
N LEU A 115 4.67 -12.58 -2.29
CA LEU A 115 5.03 -11.21 -1.92
C LEU A 115 6.12 -11.25 -0.83
N THR A 116 7.17 -10.46 -0.98
CA THR A 116 8.31 -10.44 -0.05
C THR A 116 8.28 -9.19 0.83
N GLY A 117 8.58 -9.33 2.12
CA GLY A 117 8.92 -8.27 3.08
C GLY A 117 8.34 -6.89 2.73
N SER A 118 9.12 -6.11 1.98
CA SER A 118 8.70 -4.86 1.35
C SER A 118 8.71 -4.93 -0.18
N GLY A 119 7.88 -4.10 -0.81
CA GLY A 119 7.82 -3.97 -2.26
C GLY A 119 6.52 -3.36 -2.76
N ILE A 120 6.49 -3.08 -4.05
CA ILE A 120 5.31 -2.60 -4.77
C ILE A 120 4.58 -3.82 -5.32
N PHE A 121 3.49 -4.18 -4.65
CA PHE A 121 2.74 -5.40 -4.93
C PHE A 121 1.68 -5.19 -5.99
N ARG A 122 1.07 -4.01 -6.06
CA ARG A 122 0.10 -3.63 -7.09
C ARG A 122 0.43 -2.24 -7.62
N SER A 123 0.24 -2.01 -8.92
CA SER A 123 0.44 -0.70 -9.53
C SER A 123 -0.28 -0.57 -10.87
N LEU A 124 -0.26 0.64 -11.45
CA LEU A 124 -0.77 0.95 -12.79
C LEU A 124 0.22 0.56 -13.92
N ALA A 125 1.37 -0.03 -13.59
CA ALA A 125 2.31 -0.52 -14.59
C ALA A 125 1.69 -1.65 -15.43
N THR A 126 2.26 -1.91 -16.60
CA THR A 126 1.95 -3.13 -17.36
C THR A 126 2.22 -4.35 -16.47
N ASP A 127 1.26 -5.28 -16.44
CA ASP A 127 1.25 -6.45 -15.54
C ASP A 127 1.31 -6.10 -14.03
N GLY A 128 0.97 -4.86 -13.65
CA GLY A 128 0.99 -4.36 -12.28
C GLY A 128 -0.17 -4.83 -11.40
N ASN A 129 -1.17 -5.52 -11.95
CA ASN A 129 -2.38 -5.92 -11.22
C ASN A 129 -2.24 -7.29 -10.52
N THR A 130 -1.27 -7.43 -9.62
CA THR A 130 -1.05 -8.67 -8.86
C THR A 130 -2.21 -8.95 -7.90
N LEU A 131 -2.87 -10.11 -8.02
CA LEU A 131 -3.87 -10.53 -7.04
C LEU A 131 -3.20 -10.88 -5.71
N ILE A 132 -3.55 -10.15 -4.64
CA ILE A 132 -3.07 -10.41 -3.29
C ILE A 132 -3.93 -11.52 -2.68
N THR A 133 -3.34 -12.66 -2.36
CA THR A 133 -4.02 -13.82 -1.76
C THR A 133 -3.47 -14.13 -0.37
N ALA A 134 -4.20 -14.94 0.41
CA ALA A 134 -3.76 -15.40 1.72
C ALA A 134 -2.41 -16.12 1.65
N ASP A 135 -2.22 -16.98 0.64
CA ASP A 135 -0.96 -17.69 0.43
C ASP A 135 0.17 -16.75 -0.02
N GLY A 136 -0.15 -15.74 -0.83
CA GLY A 136 0.81 -14.80 -1.37
C GLY A 136 1.42 -13.86 -0.34
N VAL A 137 0.67 -13.51 0.71
CA VAL A 137 1.13 -12.58 1.76
C VAL A 137 1.94 -13.24 2.86
N ILE A 138 2.13 -14.56 2.88
CA ILE A 138 2.78 -15.27 4.00
C ILE A 138 4.16 -14.67 4.33
N THR A 139 4.93 -14.31 3.30
CA THR A 139 6.26 -13.71 3.42
C THR A 139 6.26 -12.19 3.24
N ALA A 140 5.10 -11.56 3.12
CA ALA A 140 4.96 -10.11 3.08
C ALA A 140 5.07 -9.52 4.49
N CYS A 141 5.56 -8.28 4.54
CA CYS A 141 5.84 -7.51 5.75
C CYS A 141 6.98 -8.13 6.57
N ASN A 142 7.94 -7.30 7.00
CA ASN A 142 9.07 -7.71 7.81
C ASN A 142 8.62 -8.00 9.25
N ASP A 143 9.35 -8.88 9.94
CA ASP A 143 9.06 -9.26 11.33
C ASP A 143 9.56 -8.22 12.34
N ASP A 144 9.09 -6.98 12.16
CA ASP A 144 9.35 -5.81 12.99
C ASP A 144 8.07 -4.94 13.06
N SER A 145 8.18 -3.72 13.62
CA SER A 145 7.09 -2.74 13.75
C SER A 145 7.24 -1.54 12.81
N ASP A 146 8.09 -1.64 11.80
CA ASP A 146 8.51 -0.50 10.96
C ASP A 146 7.83 -0.54 9.58
N ASN A 147 6.92 -1.50 9.39
CA ASN A 147 6.18 -1.65 8.15
C ASN A 147 5.17 -0.51 7.98
N SER A 148 5.00 -0.06 6.74
CA SER A 148 3.80 0.69 6.34
C SER A 148 3.15 0.08 5.11
N VAL A 149 1.85 0.29 4.98
CA VAL A 149 1.10 -0.02 3.76
C VAL A 149 0.68 1.28 3.11
N VAL A 150 1.10 1.46 1.86
CA VAL A 150 0.74 2.60 1.01
C VAL A 150 -0.30 2.13 0.01
N LEU A 151 -1.49 2.74 0.06
CA LEU A 151 -2.64 2.42 -0.78
C LEU A 151 -2.91 3.61 -1.70
N GLY A 152 -2.91 3.38 -3.01
CA GLY A 152 -3.08 4.45 -4.00
C GLY A 152 -4.19 4.18 -5.01
N SER A 153 -4.80 5.28 -5.48
CA SER A 153 -5.85 5.27 -6.50
C SER A 153 -5.73 6.51 -7.40
N ARG A 154 -6.30 6.42 -8.59
CA ARG A 154 -6.64 7.58 -9.42
C ARG A 154 -7.71 8.46 -8.75
#